data_AF-A0A7K8VE90-F1
#
_entry.id   AF-A0A7K8VE90-F1
#
_cell.length_a   1.000
_cell.length_b   1.000
_cell.length_c   1.000
_cell.angle_alpha   90.00
_cell.angle_beta   90.00
_cell.angle_gamma   90.00
#
_symmetry.space_group_name_H-M   'P 1'
#
loop_
_entity.id
_entity.type
_entity.pdbx_description
1 polymer ?
#
loop_
_entity_poly.entity_id
_entity_poly.type
_entity_poly.pdbx_seq_one_letter_code
_entity_poly.pdbx_strand_id
1 'polypeptide(L)' 'ALAQYGRERRRDLGLAAERLRLARRHLGRITGHVGAEDVLDIIFRDFCIGK' A
#
# COMPACT_ATOMS: atom_id res chain seq x y z
N ALA A 1 -17.73 -19.60 16.04
CA ALA A 1 -17.35 -20.05 14.68
C ALA A 1 -17.51 -18.94 13.63
N LEU A 2 -18.72 -18.41 13.39
CA LEU A 2 -18.97 -17.40 12.33
C LEU A 2 -18.16 -16.10 12.48
N ALA A 3 -17.98 -15.59 13.70
CA ALA A 3 -17.18 -14.39 13.95
C ALA A 3 -15.68 -14.58 13.63
N GLN A 4 -15.16 -15.81 13.81
CA GLN A 4 -13.78 -16.14 13.50
C GLN A 4 -13.55 -16.27 12.00
N TYR A 5 -14.48 -16.93 11.30
CA TYR A 5 -14.51 -16.99 9.83
C TYR A 5 -14.57 -15.59 9.20
N GLY A 6 -15.39 -14.69 9.76
CA GLY A 6 -15.44 -13.29 9.32
C GLY A 6 -14.11 -12.54 9.52
N ARG A 7 -13.36 -12.84 10.59
CA ARG A 7 -12.02 -12.25 10.82
C ARG A 7 -10.97 -12.79 9.85
N GLU A 8 -10.95 -14.10 9.61
CA GLU A 8 -10.03 -14.75 8.66
C GLU A 8 -10.26 -14.22 7.24
N ARG A 9 -11.51 -14.19 6.78
CA ARG A 9 -11.89 -13.58 5.49
C ARG A 9 -11.47 -12.13 5.37
N ARG A 10 -11.63 -11.32 6.42
CA ARG A 10 -11.21 -9.91 6.42
C ARG A 10 -9.68 -9.78 6.37
N ARG A 11 -8.95 -10.70 7.01
CA ARG A 11 -7.48 -10.77 6.94
C ARG A 11 -7.01 -11.11 5.51
N ASP A 12 -7.69 -12.05 4.84
CA ASP A 12 -7.40 -12.39 3.44
C ASP A 12 -7.68 -11.22 2.50
N LEU A 13 -8.77 -10.49 2.72
CA LEU A 13 -9.08 -9.29 1.94
C LEU A 13 -8.04 -8.19 2.13
N GLY A 14 -7.55 -7.97 3.35
CA GLY A 14 -6.48 -7.01 3.61
C GLY A 14 -5.18 -7.38 2.87
N LEU A 15 -4.80 -8.66 2.89
CA LEU A 15 -3.63 -9.15 2.16
C LEU A 15 -3.80 -9.01 0.64
N ALA A 16 -4.98 -9.34 0.11
CA ALA A 16 -5.29 -9.17 -1.31
C ALA A 16 -5.26 -7.70 -1.73
N ALA A 17 -5.82 -6.80 -0.91
CA ALA A 17 -5.80 -5.36 -1.16
C ALA A 17 -4.37 -4.81 -1.19
N GLU A 18 -3.51 -5.25 -0.27
CA GLU A 18 -2.10 -4.83 -0.25
C GLU A 18 -1.33 -5.31 -1.49
N ARG A 19 -1.58 -6.55 -1.94
CA ARG A 19 -1.00 -7.06 -3.19
C ARG A 19 -1.43 -6.21 -4.40
N LEU A 20 -2.71 -5.82 -4.47
CA LEU A 20 -3.20 -4.94 -5.52
C LEU A 20 -2.59 -3.54 -5.44
N ARG A 21 -2.45 -2.98 -4.23
CA ARG A 21 -1.80 -1.68 -4.00
C ARG A 21 -0.35 -1.68 -4.52
N LEU A 22 0.42 -2.72 -4.20
CA LEU A 22 1.79 -2.89 -4.69
C LEU A 22 1.84 -3.09 -6.20
N ALA A 23 0.99 -3.96 -6.76
CA ALA A 23 0.93 -4.20 -8.20
C ALA A 23 0.64 -2.90 -8.98
N ARG A 24 -0.31 -2.10 -8.51
CA ARG A 24 -0.62 -0.78 -9.07
C ARG A 24 0.58 0.17 -9.02
N ARG A 25 1.33 0.19 -7.92
CA ARG A 25 2.55 1.01 -7.81
C ARG A 25 3.63 0.59 -8.82
N HIS A 26 3.83 -0.71 -9.00
CA HIS A 26 4.79 -1.21 -10.01
C HIS A 26 4.36 -0.88 -11.43
N LEU A 27 3.07 -1.03 -11.75
CA LEU A 27 2.54 -0.60 -13.04
C LEU A 27 2.72 0.89 -13.25
N GLY A 28 2.44 1.71 -12.23
CA GLY A 28 2.62 3.15 -12.31
C GLY A 28 4.05 3.56 -12.65
N ARG A 29 5.06 2.88 -12.10
CA ARG A 29 6.47 3.11 -12.46
C ARG A 29 6.78 2.83 -13.92
N ILE A 30 6.15 1.82 -14.53
CA ILE A 30 6.36 1.46 -15.94
C ILE A 30 5.62 2.44 -16.85
N THR A 31 4.39 2.82 -16.49
CA THR A 31 3.54 3.71 -17.30
C THR A 31 3.81 5.20 -17.07
N GLY A 32 4.74 5.55 -16.18
CA GLY A 32 5.02 6.94 -15.79
C GLY A 32 3.92 7.59 -14.94
N HIS A 33 3.04 6.79 -14.33
CA HIS A 33 2.02 7.29 -13.41
C HIS A 33 2.64 7.52 -12.02
N VAL A 34 2.55 8.75 -11.53
CA VAL A 34 3.07 9.17 -10.23
C VAL A 34 1.91 9.33 -9.26
N GLY A 35 1.94 8.60 -8.14
CA GLY A 35 0.95 8.69 -7.08
C GLY A 35 1.37 9.63 -5.95
N ALA A 36 0.43 9.94 -5.05
CA ALA A 36 0.71 10.77 -3.87
C ALA A 36 1.84 10.18 -2.99
N GLU A 37 1.89 8.86 -2.84
CA GLU A 37 2.94 8.15 -2.09
C GLU A 37 4.36 8.48 -2.62
N ASP A 38 4.52 8.56 -3.95
CA ASP A 38 5.82 8.86 -4.57
C ASP A 38 6.26 10.32 -4.33
N VAL A 39 5.30 11.24 -4.22
CA VAL A 39 5.56 12.65 -3.86
C VAL A 39 5.92 12.77 -2.39
N LEU A 40 5.21 12.05 -1.51
CA LEU A 40 5.53 12.02 -0.07
C LEU A 40 6.93 11.43 0.18
N ASP A 41 7.34 10.40 -0.57
CA ASP A 41 8.71 9.85 -0.54
C ASP A 41 9.81 10.87 -0.94
N ILE A 42 9.46 11.91 -1.69
CA ILE A 42 10.39 13.02 -2.01
C ILE A 42 10.39 14.03 -0.87
N ILE A 43 9.21 14.47 -0.42
CA ILE A 43 9.06 15.49 0.63
C ILE A 43 9.74 15.05 1.92
N PHE A 44 9.60 13.79 2.31
CA PHE A 44 10.12 13.28 3.58
C PHE A 44 11.52 12.69 3.50
N ARG A 45 12.16 12.68 2.33
CA ARG A 45 13.48 12.05 2.12
C ARG A 45 14.57 12.63 3.03
N ASP A 46 14.52 13.93 3.24
CA ASP A 46 15.53 14.69 3.98
C ASP A 46 15.06 15.03 5.41
N PHE A 47 13.89 14.53 5.82
CA PHE A 47 13.46 14.67 7.20
C PHE A 47 14.29 13.72 8.07
N CYS A 48 15.03 14.29 9.02
CA CYS A 48 15.70 13.50 10.05
C CYS A 48 14.69 12.53 10.69
N ILE A 49 15.09 11.27 10.89
CA ILE A 49 14.27 10.28 11.61
C ILE A 49 13.83 10.87 12.95
N GLY A 50 12.52 11.02 13.15
CA GLY A 50 11.95 11.52 14.40
C GLY A 50 11.45 12.98 14.42
N LYS A 51 11.29 13.62 13.25
CA LYS A 51 10.38 14.77 13.12
C LYS A 51 8.95 14.31 12.84
#